data_AF-A0A2A3FPV7-F1
#
_entry.id   AF-A0A2A3FPV7-F1
#
_cell.length_a   1.000
_cell.length_b   1.000
_cell.length_c   1.000
_cell.angle_alpha   90.00
_cell.angle_beta   90.00
_cell.angle_gamma   90.00
#
_symmetry.space_group_name_H-M   'P 1'
#
loop_
_entity.id
_entity.type
_entity.pdbx_description
1 polymer ?
#
loop_
_entity_poly.entity_id
_entity_poly.type
_entity_poly.pdbx_seq_one_letter_code
_entity_poly.pdbx_strand_id
1 'polypeptide(L)'
;MTDIHRADALRVQPPSAAHDLDELSTVQLVERLTDQVTGLVRTEMTHALTEVKDKGTRFGIGAGVSGAGVLLLLYGFGALVATAILGLATALDPWLAALIVAAVLIAVGSVVAAVGARRAKNALPPVPERTADSVRADVDSVKEGLR
;
A
#
# COMPACT_ATOMS: atom_id res chain seq x y z
N MET A 1 55.04 -44.37 0.98
CA MET A 1 54.49 -45.71 1.26
C MET A 1 52.99 -45.60 0.98
N THR A 2 52.56 -46.14 -0.16
CA THR A 2 51.17 -46.53 -0.52
C THR A 2 50.07 -45.44 -0.41
N ASP A 3 49.39 -45.02 -1.48
CA ASP A 3 48.77 -45.89 -2.49
C ASP A 3 48.59 -45.18 -3.84
N ILE A 4 48.98 -45.91 -4.89
CA ILE A 4 48.98 -45.53 -6.33
C ILE A 4 47.99 -46.46 -7.06
N HIS A 5 46.80 -46.66 -6.49
CA HIS A 5 45.75 -47.54 -7.03
C HIS A 5 44.38 -46.86 -7.08
N ARG A 6 44.28 -45.76 -7.85
CA ARG A 6 43.00 -45.40 -8.49
C ARG A 6 43.20 -44.60 -9.77
N ALA A 7 44.08 -45.09 -10.63
CA ALA A 7 43.92 -44.87 -12.05
C ALA A 7 42.83 -45.84 -12.52
N ASP A 8 41.56 -45.43 -12.45
CA ASP A 8 40.57 -46.02 -13.33
C ASP A 8 39.43 -45.04 -13.63
N ALA A 9 39.39 -44.66 -14.90
CA ALA A 9 38.28 -44.10 -15.62
C ALA A 9 37.81 -42.67 -15.26
N LEU A 10 38.41 -41.72 -15.97
CA LEU A 10 37.73 -40.58 -16.56
C LEU A 10 36.55 -41.04 -17.46
N ARG A 11 35.48 -41.61 -16.88
CA ARG A 11 34.20 -41.67 -17.58
C ARG A 11 33.54 -40.31 -17.42
N VAL A 12 33.86 -39.41 -18.34
CA VAL A 12 32.85 -38.46 -18.81
C VAL A 12 31.76 -39.34 -19.41
N GLN A 13 30.80 -39.72 -18.59
CA GLN A 13 29.52 -40.24 -19.07
C GLN A 13 28.93 -39.07 -19.85
N PRO A 14 28.78 -39.12 -21.19
CA PRO A 14 27.92 -38.14 -21.84
C PRO A 14 26.55 -38.30 -21.16
N PRO A 15 25.91 -37.21 -20.69
CA PRO A 15 24.62 -37.32 -20.05
C PRO A 15 23.65 -38.00 -21.02
N SER A 16 23.25 -39.24 -20.70
CA SER A 16 22.16 -39.97 -21.34
C SER A 16 20.81 -39.24 -21.20
N ALA A 17 20.76 -38.18 -20.40
CA ALA A 17 19.63 -37.28 -20.25
C ALA A 17 19.19 -36.59 -21.57
N ALA A 18 20.01 -36.57 -22.62
CA ALA A 18 19.60 -36.03 -23.91
C ALA A 18 18.68 -36.98 -24.71
N HIS A 19 18.70 -38.30 -24.44
CA HIS A 19 17.82 -39.26 -25.12
C HIS A 19 16.48 -39.47 -24.40
N ASP A 20 16.43 -39.16 -23.09
CA ASP A 20 15.20 -39.21 -22.28
C ASP A 20 14.23 -38.03 -22.55
N LEU A 21 14.71 -36.97 -23.23
CA LEU A 21 13.90 -35.80 -23.57
C LEU A 21 13.12 -35.96 -24.89
N ASP A 22 13.62 -36.79 -25.80
CA ASP A 22 12.97 -37.10 -27.09
C ASP A 22 11.84 -38.16 -26.95
N GLU A 23 11.85 -38.96 -25.87
CA GLU A 23 10.81 -39.95 -25.57
C GLU A 23 9.60 -39.40 -24.79
N LEU A 24 9.69 -38.17 -24.27
CA LEU A 24 8.56 -37.52 -23.63
C LEU A 24 7.55 -37.10 -24.69
N SER A 25 6.38 -37.75 -24.66
CA SER A 25 5.30 -37.39 -25.56
C SER A 25 4.88 -35.92 -25.36
N THR A 26 4.47 -35.25 -26.43
CA THR A 26 3.93 -33.87 -26.39
C THR A 26 2.85 -33.71 -25.32
N VAL A 27 2.12 -34.79 -25.02
CA VAL A 27 1.11 -34.87 -23.96
C VAL A 27 1.72 -34.69 -22.56
N GLN A 28 2.84 -35.36 -22.26
CA GLN A 28 3.53 -35.26 -20.96
C GLN A 28 4.17 -33.87 -20.73
N LEU A 29 4.58 -33.19 -21.80
CA LEU A 29 5.11 -31.82 -21.71
C LEU A 29 4.01 -30.80 -21.40
N VAL A 30 2.85 -30.95 -22.01
CA VAL A 30 1.65 -30.14 -21.73
C VAL A 30 1.15 -30.37 -20.30
N GLU A 31 1.17 -31.62 -19.82
CA GLU A 31 0.80 -31.98 -18.45
C GLU A 31 1.75 -31.29 -17.44
N ARG A 32 3.07 -31.39 -17.63
CA ARG A 32 4.06 -30.72 -16.75
C ARG A 32 4.02 -29.20 -16.80
N LEU A 33 3.75 -28.59 -17.96
CA LEU A 33 3.59 -27.14 -18.07
C LEU A 33 2.32 -26.69 -17.34
N THR A 34 1.23 -27.44 -17.45
CA THR A 34 -0.01 -27.18 -16.72
C THR A 34 0.21 -27.29 -15.20
N ASP A 35 0.94 -28.29 -14.75
CA ASP A 35 1.31 -28.45 -13.33
C ASP A 35 2.19 -27.29 -12.83
N GLN A 36 3.17 -26.86 -13.62
CA GLN A 36 4.05 -25.73 -13.26
C GLN A 36 3.30 -24.41 -13.23
N VAL A 37 2.43 -24.14 -14.21
CA VAL A 37 1.61 -22.93 -14.24
C VAL A 37 0.63 -22.94 -13.07
N THR A 38 -0.01 -24.07 -12.77
CA THR A 38 -0.92 -24.21 -11.63
C THR A 38 -0.17 -24.03 -10.30
N GLY A 39 1.03 -24.59 -10.18
CA GLY A 39 1.91 -24.42 -9.03
C GLY A 39 2.38 -22.97 -8.84
N LEU A 40 2.71 -22.28 -9.94
CA LEU A 40 3.11 -20.88 -9.92
C LEU A 40 1.96 -19.98 -9.48
N VAL A 41 0.77 -20.16 -10.07
CA VAL A 41 -0.43 -19.39 -9.70
C VAL A 41 -0.75 -19.58 -8.21
N ARG A 42 -0.68 -20.81 -7.70
CA ARG A 42 -0.94 -21.08 -6.28
C ARG A 42 0.11 -20.45 -5.37
N THR A 43 1.38 -20.47 -5.77
CA THR A 43 2.48 -19.84 -5.04
C THR A 43 2.32 -18.33 -5.01
N GLU A 44 2.06 -17.71 -6.16
CA GLU A 44 1.89 -16.26 -6.28
C GLU A 44 0.65 -15.79 -5.52
N MET A 45 -0.45 -16.56 -5.55
CA MET A 45 -1.61 -16.28 -4.70
C MET A 45 -1.25 -16.34 -3.21
N THR A 46 -0.47 -17.33 -2.79
CA THR A 46 -0.05 -17.45 -1.38
C THR A 46 0.86 -16.29 -0.97
N HIS A 47 1.77 -15.87 -1.85
CA HIS A 47 2.62 -14.69 -1.65
C HIS A 47 1.80 -13.40 -1.57
N ALA A 48 0.91 -13.17 -2.55
CA ALA A 48 0.04 -12.00 -2.61
C ALA A 48 -0.88 -11.91 -1.38
N LEU A 49 -1.46 -13.04 -0.96
CA LEU A 49 -2.30 -13.09 0.25
C LEU A 49 -1.50 -12.73 1.51
N THR A 50 -0.27 -13.23 1.62
CA THR A 50 0.61 -12.93 2.76
C THR A 50 1.00 -11.46 2.77
N GLU A 51 1.39 -10.91 1.62
CA GLU A 51 1.76 -9.51 1.49
C GLU A 51 0.58 -8.57 1.78
N VAL A 52 -0.61 -8.88 1.29
CA VAL A 52 -1.84 -8.13 1.58
C VAL A 52 -2.16 -8.16 3.07
N LYS A 53 -2.02 -9.33 3.72
CA LYS A 53 -2.23 -9.46 5.17
C LYS A 53 -1.22 -8.63 5.96
N ASP A 54 0.06 -8.68 5.59
CA ASP A 54 1.12 -7.95 6.29
C ASP A 54 0.98 -6.44 6.10
N LYS A 55 0.74 -5.99 4.85
CA LYS A 55 0.46 -4.58 4.55
C LYS A 55 -0.80 -4.10 5.26
N GLY A 56 -1.86 -4.90 5.24
CA GLY A 56 -3.12 -4.61 5.92
C GLY A 56 -2.96 -4.50 7.44
N THR A 57 -2.19 -5.40 8.05
CA THR A 57 -1.94 -5.39 9.50
C THR A 57 -1.10 -4.17 9.89
N ARG A 58 -0.02 -3.88 9.17
CA ARG A 58 0.83 -2.70 9.44
C ARG A 58 0.04 -1.40 9.26
N PHE A 59 -0.75 -1.30 8.20
CA PHE A 59 -1.63 -0.17 7.98
C PHE A 59 -2.68 -0.07 9.10
N GLY A 60 -3.31 -1.18 9.48
CA GLY A 60 -4.33 -1.22 10.54
C GLY A 60 -3.80 -0.79 11.91
N ILE A 61 -2.60 -1.26 12.29
CA ILE A 61 -1.92 -0.82 13.51
C ILE A 61 -1.58 0.67 13.42
N GLY A 62 -1.02 1.11 12.28
CA GLY A 62 -0.68 2.51 12.06
C GLY A 62 -1.91 3.43 12.16
N ALA A 63 -3.02 3.06 11.52
CA ALA A 63 -4.28 3.76 11.58
C ALA A 63 -4.90 3.72 12.98
N GLY A 64 -4.82 2.58 13.68
CA GLY A 64 -5.33 2.41 15.04
C GLY A 64 -4.58 3.28 16.06
N VAL A 65 -3.25 3.24 16.05
CA VAL A 65 -2.39 4.07 16.92
C VAL A 65 -2.57 5.56 16.60
N SER A 66 -2.60 5.91 15.31
CA SER A 66 -2.83 7.31 14.90
C SER A 66 -4.22 7.79 15.34
N GLY A 67 -5.25 6.94 15.20
CA GLY A 67 -6.60 7.24 15.66
C GLY A 67 -6.66 7.46 17.18
N ALA A 68 -6.01 6.60 17.97
CA ALA A 68 -5.90 6.76 19.41
C ALA A 68 -5.19 8.07 19.79
N GLY A 69 -4.10 8.40 19.09
CA GLY A 69 -3.38 9.68 19.26
C GLY A 69 -4.27 10.89 18.99
N VAL A 70 -5.04 10.88 17.89
CA VAL A 70 -6.00 11.94 17.57
C VAL A 70 -7.08 12.08 18.65
N LEU A 71 -7.60 10.98 19.18
CA LEU A 71 -8.57 11.00 20.28
C LEU A 71 -7.98 11.61 21.56
N LEU A 72 -6.76 11.21 21.94
CA LEU A 72 -6.08 11.79 23.11
C LEU A 72 -5.84 13.28 22.94
N LEU A 73 -5.42 13.72 21.76
CA LEU A 73 -5.26 15.14 21.43
C LEU A 73 -6.59 15.88 21.49
N LEU A 74 -7.69 15.28 21.03
CA LEU A 74 -9.03 15.87 21.12
C LEU A 74 -9.46 16.07 22.58
N TYR A 75 -9.29 15.07 23.44
CA TYR A 75 -9.61 15.19 24.87
C TYR A 75 -8.70 16.19 25.58
N GLY A 76 -7.40 16.18 25.30
CA GLY A 76 -6.44 17.16 25.83
C GLY A 76 -6.78 18.58 25.40
N PHE A 77 -7.15 18.78 24.14
CA PHE A 77 -7.63 20.07 23.64
C PHE A 77 -8.91 20.51 24.34
N GLY A 78 -9.88 19.62 24.54
CA GLY A 78 -11.09 19.89 25.33
C GLY A 78 -10.78 20.32 26.77
N ALA A 79 -9.81 19.67 27.41
CA ALA A 79 -9.33 20.05 28.74
C ALA A 79 -8.71 21.47 28.73
N LEU A 80 -7.89 21.81 27.73
CA LEU A 80 -7.33 23.16 27.59
C LEU A 80 -8.41 24.22 27.36
N VAL A 81 -9.44 23.91 26.56
CA VAL A 81 -10.59 24.79 26.38
C VAL A 81 -11.31 25.01 27.71
N ALA A 82 -11.56 23.95 28.49
CA ALA A 82 -12.15 24.06 29.82
C ALA A 82 -11.27 24.89 30.76
N THR A 83 -9.95 24.69 30.75
CA THR A 83 -9.00 25.51 31.53
C THR A 83 -9.07 26.98 31.14
N ALA A 84 -9.14 27.30 29.85
CA ALA A 84 -9.27 28.68 29.39
C ALA A 84 -10.58 29.32 29.87
N ILE A 85 -11.70 28.59 29.78
CA ILE A 85 -13.01 29.05 30.28
C ILE A 85 -12.96 29.29 31.78
N LEU A 86 -12.49 28.32 32.56
CA LEU A 86 -12.41 28.43 34.02
C LEU A 86 -11.45 29.55 34.44
N GLY A 87 -10.34 29.73 33.73
CA GLY A 87 -9.40 30.84 33.96
C GLY A 87 -10.06 32.20 33.73
N LEU A 88 -10.75 32.39 32.60
CA LEU A 88 -11.48 33.64 32.34
C LEU A 88 -12.63 33.85 33.33
N ALA A 89 -13.30 32.78 33.75
CA ALA A 89 -14.41 32.82 34.70
C ALA A 89 -13.98 33.32 36.10
N THR A 90 -12.68 33.44 36.38
CA THR A 90 -12.19 34.11 37.60
C THR A 90 -12.35 35.64 37.56
N ALA A 91 -12.50 36.22 36.35
CA ALA A 91 -12.59 37.66 36.14
C ALA A 91 -13.97 38.12 35.60
N LEU A 92 -14.79 37.21 35.07
CA LEU A 92 -16.11 37.49 34.51
C LEU A 92 -17.05 36.29 34.69
N ASP A 93 -18.35 36.46 34.42
CA ASP A 93 -19.32 35.38 34.57
C ASP A 93 -18.97 34.15 33.70
N PRO A 94 -19.19 32.92 34.19
CA PRO A 94 -18.83 31.69 33.48
C PRO A 94 -19.44 31.57 32.08
N TRP A 95 -20.67 32.07 31.89
CA TRP A 95 -21.35 32.02 30.59
C TRP A 95 -20.69 32.96 29.56
N LEU A 96 -20.23 34.14 29.97
CA LEU A 96 -19.48 35.06 29.11
C LEU A 96 -18.11 34.49 28.75
N ALA A 97 -17.43 33.87 29.71
CA ALA A 97 -16.14 33.23 29.48
C ALA A 97 -16.24 32.14 28.41
N ALA A 98 -17.26 31.28 28.52
CA ALA A 98 -17.53 30.24 27.53
C ALA A 98 -17.81 30.82 26.14
N LEU A 99 -18.61 31.89 26.03
CA LEU A 99 -18.92 32.54 24.75
C LEU A 99 -17.68 33.17 24.10
N ILE A 100 -16.82 33.83 24.87
CA ILE A 100 -15.59 34.43 24.35
C ILE A 100 -14.66 33.35 23.80
N VAL A 101 -14.42 32.28 24.57
CA VAL A 101 -13.56 31.17 24.12
C VAL A 101 -14.17 30.50 22.88
N ALA A 102 -15.47 30.27 22.85
CA ALA A 102 -16.17 29.71 21.69
C ALA A 102 -16.01 30.60 20.44
N ALA A 103 -16.17 31.93 20.58
CA ALA A 103 -16.02 32.86 19.48
C ALA A 103 -14.59 32.84 18.89
N VAL A 104 -13.56 32.80 19.75
CA VAL A 104 -12.17 32.68 19.33
C VAL A 104 -11.93 31.36 18.58
N LEU A 105 -12.43 30.24 19.10
CA LEU A 105 -12.29 28.93 18.46
C LEU A 105 -13.00 28.87 17.10
N ILE A 106 -14.20 29.43 16.99
CA ILE A 106 -14.94 29.50 15.72
C ILE A 106 -14.18 30.36 14.70
N ALA A 107 -13.62 31.50 15.12
CA ALA A 107 -12.85 32.37 14.23
C ALA A 107 -11.60 31.65 13.70
N VAL A 108 -10.79 31.06 14.59
CA VAL A 108 -9.58 30.31 14.20
C VAL A 108 -9.95 29.10 13.36
N GLY A 109 -10.96 28.33 13.77
CA GLY A 109 -11.45 27.16 13.05
C GLY A 109 -11.93 27.50 11.64
N SER A 110 -12.64 28.62 11.48
CA SER A 110 -13.10 29.09 10.17
C SER A 110 -11.93 29.44 9.25
N VAL A 111 -10.87 30.08 9.76
CA VAL A 111 -9.66 30.40 8.99
C VAL A 111 -8.93 29.12 8.59
N VAL A 112 -8.70 28.20 9.52
CA VAL A 112 -8.03 26.92 9.24
C VAL A 112 -8.82 26.10 8.22
N ALA A 113 -10.15 26.00 8.39
CA ALA A 113 -11.03 25.31 7.46
C ALA A 113 -11.00 25.95 6.06
N ALA A 114 -11.01 27.28 5.98
CA ALA A 114 -10.90 27.98 4.70
C ALA A 114 -9.55 27.73 4.01
N VAL A 115 -8.44 27.76 4.75
CA VAL A 115 -7.10 27.45 4.22
C VAL A 115 -7.01 25.99 3.77
N GLY A 116 -7.52 25.06 4.59
CA GLY A 116 -7.58 23.63 4.27
C GLY A 116 -8.40 23.37 3.00
N ALA A 117 -9.60 23.96 2.90
CA ALA A 117 -10.45 23.85 1.72
C ALA A 117 -9.78 24.44 0.46
N ARG A 118 -9.07 25.57 0.58
CA ARG A 118 -8.31 26.15 -0.54
C ARG A 118 -7.16 25.24 -0.97
N ARG A 119 -6.40 24.69 -0.03
CA ARG A 119 -5.31 23.75 -0.34
C ARG A 119 -5.83 22.46 -0.96
N ALA A 120 -6.92 21.90 -0.44
CA ALA A 120 -7.56 20.71 -1.00
C ALA A 120 -8.04 20.95 -2.45
N LYS A 121 -8.63 22.13 -2.73
CA LYS A 121 -9.01 22.53 -4.08
C LYS A 121 -7.83 22.71 -5.03
N ASN A 122 -6.65 23.07 -4.50
CA ASN A 122 -5.44 23.34 -5.28
C ASN A 122 -4.50 22.13 -5.38
N ALA A 123 -4.76 21.04 -4.64
CA ALA A 123 -3.95 19.83 -4.65
C ALA A 123 -4.29 18.96 -5.88
N LEU A 124 -3.82 19.42 -7.04
CA LEU A 124 -3.87 18.80 -8.39
C LEU A 124 -5.27 18.49 -8.97
N PRO A 125 -5.43 18.50 -10.30
CA PRO A 125 -6.61 17.92 -10.91
C PRO A 125 -6.71 16.44 -10.46
N PRO A 126 -7.92 15.93 -10.19
CA PRO A 126 -8.17 14.57 -9.70
C PRO A 126 -7.76 13.45 -10.69
N VAL A 127 -7.15 13.81 -11.82
CA VAL A 127 -6.63 12.90 -12.84
C VAL A 127 -5.20 13.30 -13.15
N PRO A 128 -4.21 12.39 -13.04
CA PRO A 128 -2.85 12.67 -13.49
C PRO A 128 -2.89 12.92 -15.00
N GLU A 129 -2.57 14.14 -15.44
CA GLU A 129 -2.64 14.53 -16.87
C GLU A 129 -1.87 13.55 -17.76
N ARG A 130 -0.69 13.12 -17.32
CA ARG A 130 0.16 12.11 -17.97
C ARG A 130 -0.55 10.76 -18.16
N THR A 131 -1.35 10.32 -17.18
CA THR A 131 -2.10 9.06 -17.22
C THR A 131 -3.37 9.20 -18.05
N ALA A 132 -4.00 10.38 -18.04
CA ALA A 132 -5.13 10.66 -18.93
C ALA A 132 -4.69 10.70 -20.40
N ASP A 133 -3.53 11.30 -20.67
CA ASP A 133 -2.96 11.42 -22.02
C ASP A 133 -2.49 10.07 -22.55
N SER A 134 -1.85 9.23 -21.73
CA SER A 134 -1.45 7.88 -22.16
C SER A 134 -2.67 7.00 -22.46
N VAL A 135 -3.72 7.06 -21.63
CA VAL A 135 -4.96 6.30 -21.88
C VAL A 135 -5.68 6.79 -23.14
N ARG A 136 -5.65 8.10 -23.44
CA ARG A 136 -6.19 8.64 -24.69
C ARG A 136 -5.40 8.16 -25.91
N ALA A 137 -4.06 8.19 -25.84
CA ALA A 137 -3.21 7.72 -26.91
C ALA A 137 -3.40 6.21 -27.21
N ASP A 138 -3.57 5.41 -26.16
CA ASP A 138 -3.87 3.97 -26.28
C ASP A 138 -5.25 3.73 -26.92
N VAL A 139 -6.26 4.54 -26.58
CA VAL A 139 -7.59 4.45 -27.20
C VAL A 139 -7.58 4.86 -28.67
N ASP A 140 -6.81 5.88 -29.02
CA ASP A 140 -6.74 6.39 -30.39
C ASP A 140 -5.98 5.43 -31.32
N SER A 141 -4.89 4.81 -30.84
CA SER A 141 -4.16 3.79 -31.59
C SER A 141 -4.98 2.51 -31.84
N VAL A 142 -5.87 2.13 -30.91
CA VAL A 142 -6.84 1.04 -31.13
C VAL A 142 -7.90 1.42 -32.18
N LYS A 143 -8.36 2.68 -32.21
CA LYS A 143 -9.33 3.16 -33.21
C LYS A 143 -8.73 3.27 -34.61
N GLU A 144 -7.46 3.66 -34.73
CA GLU A 144 -6.75 3.68 -36.01
C GLU A 144 -6.53 2.28 -36.57
N GLY A 145 -6.24 1.28 -35.71
CA GLY A 145 -6.11 -0.11 -36.13
C GLY A 145 -7.41 -0.80 -36.54
N LEU A 146 -8.57 -0.18 -36.28
CA LEU A 146 -9.91 -0.69 -36.64
C LEU A 146 -10.47 -0.09 -37.94
N ARG A 147 -9.77 0.87 -38.56
CA ARG A 147 -10.11 1.45 -39.87
C ARG A 147 -9.27 0.87 -40.98
#